data_AF-A0A349W4S7-F1
#
_entry.id   AF-A0A349W4S7-F1
#
_cell.length_a   1.000
_cell.length_b   1.000
_cell.length_c   1.000
_cell.angle_alpha   90.00
_cell.angle_beta   90.00
_cell.angle_gamma   90.00
#
_symmetry.space_group_name_H-M   'P 1'
#
loop_
_entity.id
_entity.type
_entity.pdbx_description
1 polymer ?
#
loop_
_entity_poly.entity_id
_entity_poly.type
_entity_poly.pdbx_seq_one_letter_code
_entity_poly.pdbx_strand_id
1 'polypeptide(L)'
;KFDFVVASVHSNLKMDEDKATTRLIKAIENPYTTILGHPTGRLLLSRAGYPLDFKRVIDACAANGVVIEINANPLRLDLDWRWHRYAVEKGVLLSINPDAHRTEGLHDMQYGVLVAQKGGLQASNCLNAYALDAITTYFNKKKQG
;
A
#
# COMPACT_ATOMS: atom_id res chain seq x y z
N LYS A 1 2.73 19.85 9.65
CA LYS A 1 3.61 18.71 9.99
C LYS A 1 2.74 17.46 9.97
N PHE A 2 3.09 16.45 9.18
CA PHE A 2 2.34 15.19 9.08
C PHE A 2 3.04 14.08 9.87
N ASP A 3 2.27 13.13 10.40
CA ASP A 3 2.84 11.96 11.08
C ASP A 3 3.30 10.89 10.11
N PHE A 4 2.54 10.68 9.04
CA PHE A 4 2.86 9.83 7.91
C PHE A 4 2.26 10.44 6.64
N VAL A 5 2.75 10.01 5.47
CA VAL A 5 2.26 10.46 4.17
C VAL A 5 1.88 9.25 3.32
N VAL A 6 0.67 9.29 2.75
CA VAL A 6 0.20 8.29 1.78
C VAL A 6 0.29 8.88 0.38
N ALA A 7 0.94 8.19 -0.54
CA ALA A 7 1.04 8.56 -1.96
C ALA A 7 0.19 7.61 -2.81
N SER A 8 -0.71 8.18 -3.63
CA SER A 8 -1.66 7.42 -4.46
C SER A 8 -1.84 8.06 -5.82
N VAL A 9 -2.15 7.26 -6.85
CA VAL A 9 -2.47 7.75 -8.20
C VAL A 9 -3.97 7.90 -8.39
N HIS A 10 -4.45 9.12 -8.63
CA HIS A 10 -5.87 9.43 -8.85
C HIS A 10 -6.20 10.02 -10.23
N SER A 11 -5.19 10.36 -11.04
CA SER A 11 -5.34 11.01 -12.34
C SER A 11 -4.37 10.46 -13.38
N ASN A 12 -4.68 10.65 -14.66
CA ASN A 12 -3.89 10.16 -15.80
C ASN A 12 -3.59 8.66 -15.71
N LEU A 13 -4.63 7.83 -15.73
CA LEU A 13 -4.52 6.37 -15.63
C LEU A 13 -4.26 5.68 -16.98
N LYS A 14 -4.32 6.43 -18.09
CA LYS A 14 -3.94 5.95 -19.42
C LYS A 14 -2.43 6.16 -19.61
N MET A 15 -1.65 5.13 -19.30
CA MET A 15 -0.19 5.09 -19.44
C MET A 15 0.23 3.69 -19.88
N ASP A 16 1.35 3.58 -20.57
CA ASP A 16 2.05 2.30 -20.71
C ASP A 16 2.65 1.86 -19.35
N GLU A 17 3.05 0.59 -19.28
CA GLU A 17 3.58 -0.03 -18.07
C GLU A 17 4.81 0.69 -17.52
N ASP A 18 5.72 1.10 -18.41
CA ASP A 18 7.01 1.64 -18.03
C ASP A 18 6.88 3.06 -17.46
N LYS A 19 6.01 3.88 -18.08
CA LYS A 19 5.64 5.20 -17.58
C LYS A 19 4.87 5.13 -16.28
N ALA A 20 3.93 4.19 -16.14
CA ALA A 20 3.18 3.99 -14.91
C ALA A 20 4.12 3.56 -13.77
N THR A 21 4.97 2.55 -14.00
CA THR A 21 5.95 2.06 -13.04
C THR A 21 6.90 3.17 -12.59
N THR A 22 7.49 3.90 -13.55
CA THR A 22 8.40 5.02 -13.26
C THR A 22 7.72 6.12 -12.44
N ARG A 23 6.45 6.41 -12.73
CA ARG A 23 5.66 7.39 -11.97
C ARG A 23 5.47 6.97 -10.50
N LEU A 24 5.20 5.69 -10.23
CA LEU A 24 5.08 5.20 -8.85
C LEU A 24 6.44 5.23 -8.15
N ILE A 25 7.49 4.76 -8.80
CA ILE A 25 8.85 4.76 -8.23
C ILE A 25 9.25 6.17 -7.82
N LYS A 26 9.00 7.18 -8.66
CA LYS A 26 9.27 8.58 -8.31
C LYS A 26 8.52 9.06 -7.06
N ALA A 27 7.29 8.56 -6.83
CA ALA A 27 6.55 8.87 -5.62
C ALA A 27 7.11 8.12 -4.39
N ILE A 28 7.57 6.88 -4.57
CA ILE A 28 8.20 6.04 -3.55
C ILE A 28 9.55 6.62 -3.10
N GLU A 29 10.35 7.13 -4.05
CA GLU A 29 11.68 7.74 -3.81
C GLU A 29 11.61 9.10 -3.11
N ASN A 30 10.41 9.66 -2.94
CA ASN A 30 10.27 10.86 -2.12
C ASN A 30 10.53 10.48 -0.64
N PRO A 31 11.48 11.14 0.05
CA PRO A 31 11.88 10.77 1.41
C PRO A 31 10.73 10.83 2.42
N TYR A 32 9.71 11.64 2.15
CA TYR A 32 8.56 11.79 3.04
C TYR A 32 7.46 10.74 2.80
N THR A 33 7.47 10.04 1.66
CA THR A 33 6.46 9.02 1.36
C THR A 33 6.56 7.89 2.36
N THR A 34 5.49 7.67 3.13
CA THR A 34 5.47 6.62 4.17
C THR A 34 4.78 5.36 3.68
N ILE A 35 3.64 5.54 3.00
CA ILE A 35 2.78 4.46 2.52
C ILE A 35 2.44 4.71 1.05
N LEU A 36 2.51 3.68 0.22
CA LEU A 36 1.98 3.66 -1.13
C LEU A 36 0.53 3.16 -1.09
N GLY A 37 -0.44 4.04 -1.37
CA GLY A 37 -1.87 3.73 -1.37
C GLY A 37 -2.35 3.09 -2.67
N HIS A 38 -3.31 2.17 -2.56
CA HIS A 38 -4.00 1.41 -3.62
C HIS A 38 -3.32 1.50 -5.01
N PRO A 39 -2.18 0.81 -5.19
CA PRO A 39 -1.16 1.16 -6.18
C PRO A 39 -1.56 0.92 -7.63
N THR A 40 -2.61 0.14 -7.91
CA THR A 40 -3.03 -0.15 -9.30
C THR A 40 -4.12 0.80 -9.78
N GLY A 41 -4.77 1.52 -8.86
CA GLY A 41 -5.95 2.33 -9.15
C GLY A 41 -7.15 1.53 -9.67
N ARG A 42 -7.16 0.20 -9.53
CA ARG A 42 -8.27 -0.64 -9.98
C ARG A 42 -9.57 -0.34 -9.24
N LEU A 43 -10.67 -0.60 -9.92
CA LEU A 43 -12.00 -0.70 -9.34
C LEU A 43 -12.62 -2.00 -9.85
N LEU A 44 -12.80 -2.98 -8.96
CA LEU A 44 -13.39 -4.27 -9.28
C LEU A 44 -14.75 -4.08 -9.96
N LEU A 45 -14.98 -4.85 -11.02
CA LEU A 45 -16.18 -4.80 -11.87
C LEU A 45 -16.41 -3.48 -12.63
N SER A 46 -15.49 -2.52 -12.56
CA SER A 46 -15.65 -1.20 -13.23
C SER A 46 -14.45 -0.82 -14.08
N ARG A 47 -13.25 -0.82 -13.52
CA ARG A 47 -12.03 -0.34 -14.15
C ARG A 47 -10.84 -1.25 -13.84
N ALA A 48 -10.24 -1.82 -14.88
CA ALA A 48 -8.96 -2.51 -14.75
C ALA A 48 -7.90 -1.54 -14.20
N GLY A 49 -6.99 -2.03 -13.37
CA GLY A 49 -5.81 -1.26 -12.96
C GLY A 49 -4.96 -0.89 -14.18
N TYR A 50 -4.20 0.21 -14.08
CA TYR A 50 -3.21 0.51 -15.11
C TYR A 50 -2.07 -0.52 -15.06
N PRO A 51 -1.41 -0.80 -16.20
CA PRO A 51 -0.34 -1.78 -16.25
C PRO A 51 0.84 -1.35 -15.35
N LEU A 52 1.41 -2.31 -14.62
CA LEU A 52 2.48 -2.09 -13.66
C LEU A 52 3.44 -3.27 -13.61
N ASP A 53 4.73 -2.97 -13.55
CA ASP A 53 5.71 -3.92 -13.06
C ASP A 53 5.69 -3.93 -11.53
N PHE A 54 4.90 -4.85 -10.98
CA PHE A 54 4.75 -5.01 -9.54
C PHE A 54 6.07 -5.34 -8.83
N LYS A 55 6.98 -6.08 -9.47
CA LYS A 55 8.26 -6.44 -8.83
C LYS A 55 9.11 -5.19 -8.67
N ARG A 56 9.24 -4.37 -9.72
CA ARG A 56 9.97 -3.09 -9.66
C ARG A 56 9.38 -2.14 -8.63
N VAL A 57 8.06 -2.04 -8.54
CA VAL A 57 7.39 -1.19 -7.53
C VAL A 57 7.65 -1.70 -6.11
N ILE A 58 7.52 -3.01 -5.88
CA ILE A 58 7.76 -3.61 -4.55
C ILE A 58 9.23 -3.49 -4.15
N ASP A 59 10.16 -3.72 -5.06
CA ASP A 59 11.60 -3.56 -4.82
C ASP A 59 11.95 -2.11 -4.49
N ALA A 60 11.33 -1.13 -5.17
CA ALA A 60 11.48 0.28 -4.83
C ALA A 60 10.93 0.59 -3.43
N CYS A 61 9.77 0.03 -3.07
CA CYS A 61 9.23 0.16 -1.72
C CYS A 61 10.18 -0.42 -0.66
N ALA A 62 10.79 -1.58 -0.92
CA ALA A 62 11.77 -2.20 -0.04
C ALA A 62 13.02 -1.30 0.13
N ALA A 63 13.56 -0.80 -0.98
CA ALA A 63 14.75 0.05 -0.96
C ALA A 63 14.54 1.40 -0.22
N ASN A 64 13.32 1.94 -0.26
CA ASN A 64 12.98 3.24 0.34
C ASN A 64 12.24 3.11 1.69
N GLY A 65 12.08 1.88 2.22
CA GLY A 65 11.33 1.63 3.45
C GLY A 65 9.88 2.14 3.40
N VAL A 66 9.22 2.07 2.24
CA VAL A 66 7.84 2.50 2.01
C VAL A 66 6.90 1.30 2.19
N VAL A 67 5.88 1.48 3.04
CA VAL A 67 4.84 0.48 3.31
C VAL A 67 3.88 0.41 2.12
N ILE A 68 3.32 -0.75 1.80
CA ILE A 68 2.29 -0.87 0.74
C ILE A 68 0.91 -1.10 1.36
N GLU A 69 -0.08 -0.36 0.88
CA GLU A 69 -1.47 -0.52 1.29
C GLU A 69 -2.11 -1.80 0.72
N ILE A 70 -2.88 -2.47 1.58
CA ILE A 70 -3.95 -3.40 1.24
C ILE A 70 -5.26 -2.63 1.51
N ASN A 71 -5.82 -2.06 0.46
CA ASN A 71 -7.03 -1.28 0.53
C ASN A 71 -8.21 -2.24 0.70
N ALA A 72 -8.85 -2.17 1.85
CA ALA A 72 -9.91 -3.08 2.29
C ALA A 72 -11.27 -2.74 1.67
N ASN A 73 -11.40 -1.62 0.97
CA ASN A 73 -12.64 -1.28 0.26
C ASN A 73 -13.01 -2.42 -0.71
N PRO A 74 -14.24 -2.97 -0.66
CA PRO A 74 -14.65 -4.12 -1.46
C PRO A 74 -14.66 -3.83 -2.97
N LEU A 75 -14.67 -2.55 -3.37
CA LEU A 75 -14.53 -2.15 -4.78
C LEU A 75 -13.06 -2.10 -5.22
N ARG A 76 -12.08 -2.20 -4.33
CA ARG A 76 -10.65 -2.11 -4.65
C ARG A 76 -9.90 -3.41 -4.40
N LEU A 77 -9.84 -3.84 -3.14
CA LEU A 77 -9.03 -4.96 -2.65
C LEU A 77 -7.58 -4.90 -3.18
N ASP A 78 -6.92 -3.75 -3.09
CA ASP A 78 -5.66 -3.43 -3.78
C ASP A 78 -4.59 -2.98 -2.78
N LEU A 79 -3.40 -3.58 -2.64
CA LEU A 79 -2.72 -4.52 -3.52
C LEU A 79 -3.37 -5.92 -3.60
N ASP A 80 -3.34 -6.52 -4.79
CA ASP A 80 -3.78 -7.90 -5.01
C ASP A 80 -3.00 -8.91 -4.15
N TRP A 81 -3.72 -9.84 -3.51
CA TRP A 81 -3.15 -10.85 -2.59
C TRP A 81 -2.00 -11.66 -3.18
N ARG A 82 -1.95 -11.83 -4.51
CA ARG A 82 -0.88 -12.57 -5.20
C ARG A 82 0.50 -11.94 -5.01
N TRP A 83 0.56 -10.64 -4.72
CA TRP A 83 1.80 -9.90 -4.52
C TRP A 83 2.21 -9.75 -3.05
N HIS A 84 1.33 -10.10 -2.11
CA HIS A 84 1.60 -9.92 -0.68
C HIS A 84 2.83 -10.73 -0.23
N ARG A 85 2.93 -11.99 -0.66
CA ARG A 85 4.07 -12.85 -0.32
C ARG A 85 5.39 -12.25 -0.79
N TYR A 86 5.45 -11.78 -2.03
CA TYR A 86 6.65 -11.17 -2.58
C TYR A 86 7.02 -9.88 -1.84
N ALA A 87 6.05 -9.04 -1.49
CA ALA A 87 6.28 -7.85 -0.68
C ALA A 87 6.89 -8.19 0.69
N VAL A 88 6.34 -9.20 1.37
CA VAL A 88 6.86 -9.68 2.66
C VAL A 88 8.26 -10.28 2.53
N GLU A 89 8.52 -11.07 1.50
CA GLU A 89 9.85 -11.64 1.21
C GLU A 89 10.92 -10.56 0.99
N LYS A 90 10.53 -9.41 0.43
CA LYS A 90 11.39 -8.23 0.26
C LYS A 90 11.51 -7.36 1.51
N GLY A 91 10.88 -7.74 2.62
CA GLY A 91 10.89 -6.99 3.87
C GLY A 91 9.95 -5.78 3.88
N VAL A 92 9.05 -5.67 2.92
CA VAL A 92 8.06 -4.58 2.86
C VAL A 92 6.93 -4.87 3.85
N LEU A 93 6.65 -3.91 4.73
CA LEU A 93 5.45 -3.95 5.57
C LEU A 93 4.20 -3.68 4.73
N LEU A 94 3.10 -4.34 5.08
CA LEU A 94 1.78 -4.09 4.50
C LEU A 94 0.87 -3.37 5.49
N SER A 95 -0.02 -2.50 5.00
CA SER A 95 -0.99 -1.75 5.82
C SER A 95 -2.41 -1.99 5.31
N ILE A 96 -3.28 -2.56 6.12
CA ILE A 96 -4.70 -2.79 5.80
C ILE A 96 -5.49 -1.51 6.12
N ASN A 97 -6.05 -0.86 5.10
CA ASN A 97 -6.73 0.43 5.26
C ASN A 97 -8.12 0.39 4.59
N PRO A 98 -9.21 0.85 5.24
CA PRO A 98 -10.56 0.73 4.69
C PRO A 98 -10.92 1.80 3.65
N ASP A 99 -10.14 2.89 3.53
CA ASP A 99 -10.45 4.02 2.65
C ASP A 99 -11.88 4.56 2.89
N ALA A 100 -12.24 4.62 4.17
CA ALA A 100 -13.61 4.90 4.61
C ALA A 100 -13.96 6.37 4.38
N HIS A 101 -14.98 6.62 3.56
CA HIS A 101 -15.56 7.95 3.32
C HIS A 101 -16.81 8.22 4.17
N ARG A 102 -17.19 7.26 5.02
CA ARG A 102 -18.27 7.30 5.99
C ARG A 102 -17.97 6.28 7.10
N THR A 103 -18.55 6.45 8.29
CA THR A 103 -18.25 5.63 9.47
C THR A 103 -18.47 4.15 9.22
N GLU A 104 -19.52 3.75 8.49
CA GLU A 104 -19.79 2.34 8.21
C GLU A 104 -18.70 1.69 7.36
N GLY A 105 -17.97 2.49 6.57
CA GLY A 105 -16.84 2.01 5.77
C GLY A 105 -15.67 1.50 6.62
N LEU A 106 -15.59 1.85 7.91
CA LEU A 106 -14.58 1.28 8.81
C LEU A 106 -14.73 -0.25 8.94
N HIS A 107 -15.94 -0.78 8.77
CA HIS A 107 -16.18 -2.22 8.80
C HIS A 107 -15.60 -2.96 7.58
N ASP A 108 -15.23 -2.27 6.51
CA ASP A 108 -14.61 -2.88 5.34
C ASP A 108 -13.23 -3.48 5.65
N MET A 109 -12.61 -3.09 6.79
CA MET A 109 -11.40 -3.72 7.32
C MET A 109 -11.45 -5.25 7.30
N GLN A 110 -12.61 -5.85 7.53
CA GLN A 110 -12.79 -7.30 7.49
C GLN A 110 -12.36 -7.91 6.14
N TYR A 111 -12.67 -7.24 5.02
CA TYR A 111 -12.31 -7.73 3.69
C TYR A 111 -10.80 -7.65 3.46
N GLY A 112 -10.19 -6.56 3.93
CA GLY A 112 -8.73 -6.39 3.91
C GLY A 112 -8.01 -7.48 4.69
N VAL A 113 -8.51 -7.83 5.88
CA VAL A 113 -7.97 -8.95 6.69
C VAL A 113 -8.10 -10.29 5.96
N LEU A 114 -9.26 -10.58 5.36
CA LEU A 114 -9.45 -11.83 4.61
C LEU A 114 -8.50 -11.94 3.41
N VAL A 115 -8.32 -10.84 2.66
CA VAL A 115 -7.40 -10.79 1.52
C VAL A 115 -5.95 -10.89 1.99
N ALA A 116 -5.59 -10.25 3.09
CA ALA A 116 -4.26 -10.33 3.71
C ALA A 116 -3.92 -11.76 4.17
N GLN A 117 -4.87 -12.44 4.84
CA GLN A 117 -4.73 -13.84 5.25
C GLN A 117 -4.53 -14.75 4.03
N LYS A 118 -5.31 -14.55 2.96
CA LYS A 118 -5.13 -15.27 1.70
C LYS A 118 -3.75 -15.03 1.07
N GLY A 119 -3.21 -13.82 1.19
CA GLY A 119 -1.85 -13.45 0.77
C GLY A 119 -0.74 -14.01 1.69
N GLY A 120 -1.10 -14.62 2.82
CA GLY A 120 -0.16 -15.14 3.80
C GLY A 120 0.46 -14.07 4.71
N LEU A 121 -0.16 -12.89 4.82
CA LEU A 121 0.33 -11.83 5.70
C LEU A 121 0.21 -12.24 7.17
N GLN A 122 1.31 -12.11 7.91
CA GLN A 122 1.36 -12.30 9.36
C GLN A 122 1.30 -10.95 10.08
N ALA A 123 0.88 -10.96 11.35
CA ALA A 123 0.81 -9.75 12.17
C ALA A 123 2.18 -9.04 12.29
N SER A 124 3.29 -9.79 12.33
CA SER A 124 4.65 -9.26 12.36
C SER A 124 5.02 -8.40 11.15
N ASN A 125 4.32 -8.56 10.03
CA ASN A 125 4.57 -7.83 8.78
C ASN A 125 3.45 -6.84 8.45
N CYS A 126 2.48 -6.67 9.35
CA CYS A 126 1.33 -5.79 9.20
C CYS A 126 1.50 -4.53 10.07
N LEU A 127 1.58 -3.36 9.45
CA LEU A 127 1.78 -2.10 10.15
C LEU A 127 0.66 -1.82 11.17
N ASN A 128 -0.58 -2.16 10.84
CA ASN A 128 -1.75 -1.94 11.71
C ASN A 128 -1.72 -2.78 12.99
N ALA A 129 -0.90 -3.84 13.04
CA ALA A 129 -0.78 -4.70 14.20
C ALA A 129 0.22 -4.17 15.24
N TYR A 130 0.93 -3.07 14.95
CA TYR A 130 1.84 -2.45 15.90
C TYR A 130 1.07 -1.80 17.05
N ALA A 131 1.61 -1.93 18.26
CA ALA A 131 1.17 -1.15 19.39
C ALA A 131 1.45 0.36 19.17
N LEU A 132 0.75 1.21 19.93
CA LEU A 132 0.82 2.66 19.76
C LEU A 132 2.25 3.22 19.88
N ASP A 133 3.03 2.72 20.83
CA ASP A 133 4.43 3.11 21.02
C ASP A 133 5.29 2.69 19.81
N ALA A 134 5.15 1.44 19.36
CA ALA A 134 5.90 0.89 18.24
C ALA A 134 5.63 1.64 16.92
N ILE A 135 4.36 1.92 16.60
CA ILE A 135 4.00 2.66 15.38
C ILE A 135 4.44 4.13 15.46
N THR A 136 4.37 4.75 16.65
CA THR A 136 4.86 6.11 16.87
C THR A 136 6.36 6.20 16.64
N THR A 137 7.13 5.25 17.19
CA THR A 137 8.58 5.16 16.94
C THR A 137 8.88 4.91 15.47
N TYR A 138 8.12 4.04 14.80
CA TYR A 138 8.28 3.76 13.37
C TYR A 138 8.16 5.03 12.52
N PHE A 139 7.09 5.81 12.71
CA PHE A 139 6.89 7.05 11.96
C PHE A 139 7.90 8.15 12.32
N ASN A 140 8.35 8.23 13.58
CA ASN A 140 9.36 9.21 13.99
C ASN A 140 10.75 8.92 13.42
N LYS A 141 11.15 7.65 13.27
CA LYS A 141 12.41 7.28 12.61
C LYS A 141 12.44 7.74 11.15
N LYS A 142 11.32 7.61 10.44
CA LYS A 142 11.22 8.00 9.03
C LYS A 142 11.30 9.51 8.81
N LYS A 143 10.95 10.33 9.81
CA LYS A 143 11.10 11.80 9.76
C LYS A 143 12.56 12.29 9.86
N GLN A 144 13.50 11.42 10.24
CA GLN A 144 14.90 11.79 10.53
C GLN A 144 15.88 11.45 9.40
N GLY A 145 15.45 10.71 8.38
CA GLY A 145 16.23 10.44 7.16
C GLY A 145 15.83 11.40 6.05
#